data_AF-M2QFQ4-F1
#
_entry.id   AF-M2QFQ4-F1
#
_cell.length_a   1.000
_cell.length_b   1.000
_cell.length_c   1.000
_cell.angle_alpha   90.00
_cell.angle_beta   90.00
_cell.angle_gamma   90.00
#
_symmetry.space_group_name_H-M   'P 1'
#
loop_
_entity.id
_entity.type
_entity.pdbx_description
1 polymer ?
#
loop_
_entity_poly.entity_id
_entity_poly.type
_entity_poly.pdbx_seq_one_letter_code
_entity_poly.pdbx_strand_id
1 'polypeptide(L)'
;MPSSSLLQGFKQVEEFGPDEEYEEHDGEVVEEVEYVTLDLGSVEPTLVPSTSSYRLIGLDTPTPFLQLSGTILKGQHQTLLGTEILLSESNGPYDDCFSQSV
;
A
#
# COMPACT_ATOMS: atom_id res chain seq x y z
N MET A 1 -5.27 24.81 5.87
CA MET A 1 -5.13 23.83 4.77
C MET A 1 -6.47 23.16 4.60
N PRO A 2 -7.13 23.16 3.42
CA PRO A 2 -8.41 22.51 3.31
C PRO A 2 -8.14 21.00 3.28
N SER A 3 -8.39 20.35 4.42
CA SER A 3 -8.50 18.91 4.55
C SER A 3 -9.78 18.46 3.83
N SER A 4 -9.76 18.44 2.49
CA SER A 4 -10.83 17.79 1.76
C SER A 4 -10.61 16.29 1.86
N SER A 5 -11.33 15.67 2.79
CA SER A 5 -11.44 14.23 2.80
C SER A 5 -11.95 13.76 1.44
N LEU A 6 -11.38 12.66 0.93
CA LEU A 6 -11.80 12.04 -0.32
C LEU A 6 -13.28 11.59 -0.29
N LEU A 7 -13.77 11.20 0.89
CA LEU A 7 -15.13 10.74 1.12
C LEU A 7 -15.67 11.26 2.45
N GLN A 8 -16.98 11.44 2.53
CA GLN A 8 -17.63 11.84 3.77
C GLN A 8 -17.37 10.80 4.88
N GLY A 9 -16.96 11.27 6.06
CA GLY A 9 -16.69 10.43 7.22
C GLY A 9 -15.22 10.03 7.40
N PHE A 10 -14.39 10.16 6.36
CA PHE A 10 -12.95 9.91 6.47
C PHE A 10 -12.20 11.19 6.85
N LYS A 11 -11.07 11.05 7.53
CA LYS A 11 -10.18 12.16 7.86
C LYS A 11 -8.73 11.72 7.62
N GLN A 12 -7.96 12.56 6.96
CA GLN A 12 -6.52 12.35 6.85
C GLN A 12 -5.86 12.54 8.22
N VAL A 13 -5.06 11.57 8.63
CA VAL A 13 -4.22 11.61 9.83
C VAL A 13 -2.74 11.54 9.40
N GLU A 14 -1.86 12.14 10.19
CA GLU A 14 -0.41 12.03 9.97
C GLU A 14 0.13 10.70 10.53
N GLU A 15 -0.51 10.19 11.57
CA GLU A 15 -0.16 8.95 12.26
C GLU A 15 -1.43 8.31 12.82
N PHE A 16 -1.44 6.98 12.90
CA PHE A 16 -2.47 6.25 13.62
C PHE A 16 -2.22 6.33 15.13
N GLY A 17 -3.19 5.89 15.94
CA GLY A 17 -3.02 5.85 17.39
C GLY A 17 -1.94 4.85 17.83
N PRO A 18 -1.57 4.85 19.12
CA PRO A 18 -0.60 3.90 19.65
C PRO A 18 -1.04 2.44 19.41
N ASP A 19 -0.04 1.58 19.19
CA ASP A 19 -0.12 0.18 18.75
C ASP A 19 -0.72 -0.80 19.78
N GLU A 20 -1.70 -0.36 20.58
CA GLU A 20 -2.27 -1.14 21.68
C GLU A 20 -3.14 -2.34 21.22
N GLU A 21 -3.43 -2.46 19.92
CA GLU A 21 -4.24 -3.53 19.31
C GLU A 21 -3.45 -4.56 18.49
N TYR A 22 -2.12 -4.46 18.39
CA TYR A 22 -1.33 -5.44 17.62
C TYR A 22 -1.14 -6.74 18.40
N GLU A 23 -1.02 -7.85 17.67
CA GLU A 23 -0.80 -9.16 18.29
C GLU A 23 0.62 -9.22 18.89
N GLU A 24 0.71 -9.45 20.20
CA GLU A 24 1.97 -9.71 20.90
C GLU A 24 2.25 -11.21 20.93
N HIS A 25 3.45 -11.60 20.51
CA HIS A 25 3.95 -12.97 20.66
C HIS A 25 5.25 -12.94 21.46
N ASP A 26 5.29 -13.64 22.60
CA ASP A 26 6.42 -13.65 23.55
C ASP A 26 6.87 -12.26 24.06
N GLY A 27 5.96 -11.28 24.09
CA GLY A 27 6.23 -9.92 24.58
C GLY A 27 6.87 -9.00 23.53
N GLU A 28 6.89 -9.43 22.27
CA GLU A 28 7.26 -8.61 21.12
C GLU A 28 6.02 -8.39 20.21
N VAL A 29 5.85 -7.16 19.73
CA VAL A 29 4.79 -6.81 18.76
C VAL A 29 5.11 -7.47 17.43
N VAL A 30 4.18 -8.27 16.90
CA VAL A 30 4.33 -8.90 15.58
C VAL A 30 3.74 -7.96 14.53
N GLU A 31 4.60 -7.26 13.79
CA GLU A 31 4.20 -6.44 12.65
C GLU A 31 4.06 -7.31 11.40
N GLU A 32 2.83 -7.50 10.92
CA GLU A 32 2.57 -8.20 9.66
C GLU A 32 2.58 -7.19 8.50
N VAL A 33 3.53 -7.35 7.57
CA VAL A 33 3.62 -6.53 6.36
C VAL A 33 3.00 -7.30 5.19
N GLU A 34 1.85 -6.84 4.71
CA GLU A 34 1.21 -7.37 3.51
C GLU A 34 1.52 -6.49 2.29
N TYR A 35 1.93 -7.14 1.19
CA TYR A 35 2.10 -6.48 -0.09
C TYR A 35 0.86 -6.71 -0.95
N VAL A 36 0.22 -5.61 -1.38
CA VAL A 36 -0.94 -5.64 -2.27
C VAL A 36 -0.60 -5.02 -3.63
N THR A 37 -1.02 -5.68 -4.70
CA THR A 37 -0.85 -5.16 -6.06
C THR A 37 -2.11 -4.43 -6.49
N LEU A 38 -1.94 -3.20 -7.01
CA LEU A 38 -3.02 -2.37 -7.51
C LEU A 38 -3.04 -2.43 -9.05
N ASP A 39 -3.99 -3.20 -9.60
CA ASP A 39 -4.29 -3.16 -11.03
C ASP A 39 -5.15 -1.93 -11.35
N LEU A 40 -4.58 -0.97 -12.07
CA LEU A 40 -5.27 0.25 -12.48
C LEU A 40 -6.01 0.09 -13.81
N GLY A 41 -5.86 -1.05 -14.49
CA GLY A 41 -6.43 -1.29 -15.80
C GLY A 41 -5.96 -0.27 -16.86
N SER A 42 -6.87 0.17 -17.72
CA SER A 42 -6.58 1.16 -18.77
C SER A 42 -6.64 2.60 -18.25
N VAL A 43 -5.67 2.99 -17.43
CA VAL A 43 -5.42 4.40 -17.11
C VAL A 43 -4.54 5.07 -18.18
N GLU A 44 -4.56 6.40 -18.21
CA GLU A 44 -3.68 7.16 -19.08
C GLU A 44 -2.20 6.86 -18.71
N PRO A 45 -1.32 6.52 -19.68
CA PRO A 45 0.03 6.05 -19.38
C PRO A 45 0.89 7.02 -18.57
N THR A 46 0.66 8.33 -18.69
CA THR A 46 1.38 9.34 -17.92
C THR A 46 0.79 9.60 -16.54
N LEU A 47 -0.38 9.05 -16.19
CA LEU A 47 -1.05 9.31 -14.91
C LEU A 47 -0.19 8.89 -13.72
N VAL A 48 0.37 7.68 -13.73
CA VAL A 48 1.22 7.20 -12.62
C VAL A 48 2.57 7.92 -12.61
N PRO A 49 3.33 8.01 -13.72
CA PRO A 49 4.62 8.71 -13.73
C PRO A 49 4.54 10.21 -13.43
N SER A 50 3.43 10.88 -13.72
CA SER A 50 3.24 12.32 -13.48
C SER A 50 2.70 12.64 -12.09
N THR A 51 2.26 11.63 -11.34
CA THR A 51 1.67 11.82 -10.01
C THR A 51 2.75 11.77 -8.93
N SER A 52 2.90 12.87 -8.19
CA SER A 52 3.85 12.96 -7.06
C SER A 52 3.25 12.57 -5.71
N SER A 53 1.93 12.44 -5.62
CA SER A 53 1.23 12.03 -4.41
C SER A 53 -0.05 11.26 -4.74
N TYR A 54 -0.33 10.26 -3.92
CA TYR A 54 -1.57 9.49 -4.01
C TYR A 54 -2.32 9.58 -2.69
N ARG A 55 -3.63 9.34 -2.75
CA ARG A 55 -4.47 9.17 -1.56
C ARG A 55 -5.22 7.87 -1.69
N LEU A 56 -5.03 6.96 -0.74
CA LEU A 56 -5.66 5.65 -0.70
C LEU A 56 -6.47 5.55 0.59
N ILE A 57 -7.75 5.20 0.50
CA ILE A 57 -8.64 5.09 1.65
C ILE A 57 -9.51 3.84 1.56
N GLY A 58 -9.93 3.33 2.73
CA GLY A 58 -10.85 2.21 2.84
C GLY A 58 -10.27 0.88 2.34
N LEU A 59 -8.95 0.66 2.52
CA LEU A 59 -8.28 -0.60 2.21
C LEU A 59 -8.81 -1.79 3.02
N ASP A 60 -9.33 -1.52 4.20
CA ASP A 60 -10.02 -2.44 5.10
C ASP A 60 -11.47 -2.71 4.69
N THR A 61 -12.00 -1.98 3.71
CA THR A 61 -13.37 -2.10 3.24
C THR A 61 -13.45 -2.89 1.94
N PRO A 62 -14.60 -3.51 1.61
CA PRO A 62 -14.77 -4.16 0.30
C PRO A 62 -14.63 -3.22 -0.91
N THR A 63 -14.55 -1.90 -0.70
CA THR A 63 -14.57 -0.88 -1.74
C THR A 63 -13.56 0.23 -1.45
N PRO A 64 -12.26 0.00 -1.69
CA PRO A 64 -11.24 1.01 -1.53
C PRO A 64 -11.35 2.10 -2.60
N PHE A 65 -10.79 3.28 -2.31
CA PHE A 65 -10.68 4.37 -3.28
C PHE A 65 -9.25 4.88 -3.37
N LEU A 66 -8.76 5.04 -4.60
CA LEU A 66 -7.46 5.59 -4.90
C LEU A 66 -7.63 6.90 -5.68
N GLN A 67 -6.98 7.96 -5.23
CA GLN A 67 -6.86 9.18 -6.00
C GLN A 67 -5.41 9.38 -6.46
N LEU A 68 -5.26 9.56 -7.77
CA LEU A 68 -4.01 9.96 -8.42
C LEU A 68 -4.23 11.30 -9.10
N SER A 69 -3.51 12.33 -8.64
CA SER A 69 -3.67 13.70 -9.11
C SER A 69 -5.12 14.19 -9.00
N GLY A 70 -5.88 14.23 -10.11
CA GLY A 70 -7.30 14.62 -10.15
C GLY A 70 -8.28 13.45 -10.35
N THR A 71 -7.78 12.25 -10.65
CA THR A 71 -8.61 11.09 -11.00
C THR A 71 -8.90 10.27 -9.75
N ILE A 72 -10.17 9.94 -9.50
CA ILE A 72 -10.60 9.06 -8.42
C ILE A 72 -11.00 7.72 -9.03
N LEU A 73 -10.35 6.65 -8.55
CA LEU A 73 -10.57 5.26 -8.94
C LEU A 73 -11.26 4.54 -7.78
N LYS A 74 -12.31 3.79 -8.11
CA LYS A 74 -13.02 2.91 -7.18
C LYS A 74 -12.46 1.49 -7.37
N GLY A 75 -11.93 0.91 -6.30
CA GLY A 75 -11.37 -0.43 -6.30
C GLY A 75 -12.34 -1.50 -5.81
N GLN A 76 -11.89 -2.75 -5.92
CA GLN A 76 -12.50 -3.94 -5.35
C GLN A 76 -11.37 -4.92 -5.02
N HIS A 77 -11.49 -5.68 -3.93
CA HIS A 77 -10.53 -6.73 -3.61
C HIS A 77 -10.76 -7.94 -4.50
N GLN A 78 -9.67 -8.47 -5.09
CA GLN A 78 -9.75 -9.66 -5.94
C GLN A 78 -8.56 -10.58 -5.66
N THR A 79 -8.86 -11.82 -5.27
CA THR A 79 -7.86 -12.87 -5.13
C THR A 79 -7.60 -13.50 -6.50
N LEU A 80 -6.35 -13.43 -6.97
CA LEU A 80 -5.94 -14.01 -8.25
C LEU A 80 -5.64 -15.51 -8.10
N LEU A 81 -5.89 -16.28 -9.17
CA LEU A 81 -5.45 -17.67 -9.24
C LEU A 81 -3.98 -17.71 -9.70
N GLY A 82 -3.12 -18.33 -8.90
CA GLY A 82 -1.70 -18.50 -9.21
C GLY A 82 -0.79 -17.74 -8.25
N THR A 83 0.40 -17.40 -8.74
CA THR A 83 1.42 -16.69 -7.95
C THR A 83 1.86 -15.47 -8.73
N GLU A 84 1.89 -14.32 -8.06
CA GLU A 84 2.56 -13.13 -8.57
C GLU A 84 4.03 -13.15 -8.12
N ILE A 85 4.94 -12.86 -9.05
CA ILE A 85 6.38 -12.80 -8.78
C ILE A 85 6.85 -11.36 -8.99
N LEU A 86 7.19 -10.69 -7.89
CA LEU A 86 7.78 -9.35 -7.90
C LEU A 86 9.31 -9.48 -7.93
N LEU A 87 9.96 -8.76 -8.85
CA LEU A 87 11.42 -8.68 -8.94
C LEU A 87 11.83 -7.23 -8.70
N SER A 88 12.65 -6.99 -7.68
CA SER A 88 13.18 -5.67 -7.34
C SER A 88 14.72 -5.68 -7.36
N GLU A 89 15.33 -4.52 -7.54
CA GLU A 89 16.78 -4.38 -7.29
C GLU A 89 17.07 -4.68 -5.81
N SER A 90 18.10 -5.48 -5.57
CA SER A 90 18.46 -5.94 -4.22
C SER A 90 19.01 -4.79 -3.40
N ASN A 91 18.24 -4.36 -2.40
CA ASN A 91 18.70 -3.47 -1.32
C ASN A 91 18.18 -3.99 0.03
N GLY A 92 18.08 -5.32 0.16
CA GLY A 92 17.50 -5.98 1.32
C GLY A 92 18.58 -6.40 2.32
N PRO A 93 18.24 -6.59 3.61
CA PRO A 93 19.19 -7.08 4.62
C PRO A 93 19.76 -8.48 4.34
N TYR A 94 19.28 -9.16 3.29
CA TYR A 94 19.79 -10.46 2.82
C TYR A 94 20.94 -10.34 1.79
N ASP A 95 21.37 -9.13 1.43
CA ASP A 95 22.48 -8.90 0.48
C ASP A 95 23.85 -9.39 1.00
N ASP A 96 24.02 -9.64 2.30
CA ASP A 96 25.27 -10.13 2.87
C ASP A 96 25.51 -11.65 2.70
N CYS A 97 24.50 -12.43 2.30
CA CYS A 97 24.66 -13.89 2.15
C CYS A 97 25.33 -14.32 0.84
N PHE A 98 25.36 -13.45 -0.19
CA PHE A 98 25.95 -13.79 -1.49
C PHE A 98 27.34 -13.17 -1.73
N SER A 99 27.86 -12.36 -0.79
CA SER A 99 29.20 -11.77 -0.91
C SER A 99 30.35 -12.70 -0.49
N GLN A 100 30.05 -13.88 0.09
CA GLN A 100 31.06 -14.88 0.48
C GLN A 100 31.04 -16.11 -0.43
N SER A 101 31.23 -15.95 -1.74
CA SER A 101 31.56 -17.07 -2.64
C SER A 101 32.20 -16.59 -3.94
N VAL A 102 33.37 -15.94 -3.85
CA VAL A 102 34.44 -16.03 -4.88
C VAL A 102 35.79 -15.93 -4.18
#